data_AF-A0AAN6MFE1-F1
#
_entry.id   AF-A0AAN6MFE1-F1
#
_cell.length_a   1.000
_cell.length_b   1.000
_cell.length_c   1.000
_cell.angle_alpha   90.00
_cell.angle_beta   90.00
_cell.angle_gamma   90.00
#
_symmetry.space_group_name_H-M   'P 1'
#
loop_
_entity.id
_entity.type
_entity.pdbx_description
1 polymer ?
#
loop_
_entity_poly.entity_id
_entity_poly.type
_entity_poly.pdbx_seq_one_letter_code
_entity_poly.pdbx_strand_id
1 'polypeptide(L)'
;DDLTLTIPSPTHLSPPPIPPNPEKDQLLHQLAQTLHAHRQKALAQNAASLQGLHSQRAAMAQAAAALQAESAQLTQLTGLLTSDSAILQDSLRRADGVIESSARHAEPDIEQLLVAPTVVGNQLYELVAEERALADAIFMLGRAVERGRIAPGVFARMTRGLGREWFLKKALVKKIGKGMGLAA
;
A
#
# COMPACT_ATOMS: atom_id res chain seq x y z
N ASP A 1 118.56 -58.66 -48.85
CA ASP A 1 117.41 -59.40 -48.32
C ASP A 1 116.98 -58.83 -46.99
N ASP A 2 115.95 -57.98 -46.99
CA ASP A 2 114.78 -58.20 -46.14
C ASP A 2 113.61 -57.34 -46.69
N LEU A 3 112.52 -58.00 -47.06
CA LEU A 3 111.39 -57.47 -47.84
C LEU A 3 110.28 -56.96 -46.92
N THR A 4 110.13 -55.63 -46.78
CA THR A 4 109.00 -55.04 -46.05
C THR A 4 107.86 -54.70 -47.02
N LEU A 5 106.77 -55.47 -46.94
CA LEU A 5 105.51 -55.28 -47.67
C LEU A 5 104.71 -54.11 -47.07
N THR A 6 104.60 -53.01 -47.82
CA THR A 6 103.69 -51.88 -47.51
C THR A 6 102.30 -52.17 -48.07
N ILE A 7 101.30 -52.31 -47.20
CA ILE A 7 99.89 -52.51 -47.58
C ILE A 7 99.21 -51.12 -47.66
N PRO A 8 98.39 -50.82 -48.68
CA PRO A 8 97.79 -49.49 -48.85
C PRO A 8 96.57 -49.27 -47.92
N SER A 9 96.39 -48.03 -47.49
CA SER A 9 95.28 -47.56 -46.65
C SER A 9 93.91 -47.74 -47.32
N PRO A 10 92.88 -48.27 -46.63
CA PRO A 10 91.52 -48.30 -47.14
C PRO A 10 90.88 -46.91 -47.05
N THR A 11 90.39 -46.42 -48.18
CA THR A 11 89.57 -45.21 -48.31
C THR A 11 88.22 -45.40 -47.62
N HIS A 12 87.98 -44.62 -46.57
CA HIS A 12 86.68 -44.54 -45.89
C HIS A 12 85.66 -43.83 -46.79
N LEU A 13 84.84 -44.57 -47.52
CA LEU A 13 83.56 -44.05 -48.02
C LEU A 13 82.59 -44.05 -46.83
N SER A 14 82.16 -42.87 -46.40
CA SER A 14 81.14 -42.70 -45.36
C SER A 14 79.84 -43.37 -45.82
N PRO A 15 79.23 -44.24 -44.99
CA PRO A 15 78.00 -44.96 -45.36
C PRO A 15 76.86 -43.98 -45.70
N PRO A 16 75.96 -44.33 -46.64
CA PRO A 16 74.78 -43.53 -46.94
C PRO A 16 73.88 -43.39 -45.70
N PRO A 17 73.12 -42.29 -45.58
CA PRO A 17 72.22 -42.08 -44.44
C PRO A 17 71.23 -43.24 -44.34
N ILE A 18 71.10 -43.75 -43.12
CA ILE A 18 70.26 -44.90 -42.78
C ILE A 18 68.83 -44.59 -43.26
N PRO A 19 68.16 -45.49 -44.03
CA PRO A 19 66.80 -45.27 -44.45
C PRO A 19 65.89 -45.14 -43.22
N PRO A 20 64.91 -44.21 -43.24
CA PRO A 20 64.01 -44.02 -42.10
C PRO A 20 63.25 -45.31 -41.84
N ASN A 21 63.21 -45.74 -40.58
CA ASN A 21 62.48 -46.93 -40.18
C ASN A 21 60.98 -46.56 -40.06
N PRO A 22 60.12 -46.95 -41.02
CA PRO A 22 58.75 -46.46 -41.12
C PRO A 22 57.89 -46.86 -39.91
N GLU A 23 58.21 -47.99 -39.28
CA GLU A 23 57.55 -48.49 -38.06
C GLU A 23 57.74 -47.53 -36.87
N LYS A 24 58.95 -46.96 -36.72
CA LYS A 24 59.27 -46.03 -35.64
C LYS A 24 58.54 -44.70 -35.81
N ASP A 25 58.49 -44.19 -37.03
CA ASP A 25 57.79 -42.93 -37.33
C ASP A 25 56.28 -43.08 -37.18
N GLN A 26 55.71 -44.25 -37.55
CA GLN A 26 54.31 -44.56 -37.28
C GLN A 26 53.99 -44.58 -35.77
N LEU A 27 54.83 -45.23 -34.95
CA LEU A 27 54.64 -45.25 -33.50
C LEU A 27 54.74 -43.85 -32.86
N LEU A 28 55.72 -43.04 -33.30
CA LEU A 28 55.85 -41.65 -32.84
C LEU A 28 54.64 -40.81 -33.24
N HIS A 29 54.12 -41.02 -34.45
CA HIS A 29 52.91 -40.33 -34.92
C HIS A 29 51.68 -40.75 -34.12
N GLN A 30 51.50 -42.04 -33.84
CA GLN A 30 50.41 -42.54 -32.99
C GLN A 30 50.52 -42.01 -31.55
N LEU A 31 51.73 -41.96 -30.97
CA LEU A 31 51.93 -41.38 -29.64
C LEU A 31 51.62 -39.88 -29.63
N ALA A 32 52.06 -39.14 -30.65
CA ALA A 32 51.76 -37.72 -30.79
C ALA A 32 50.24 -37.49 -30.93
N GLN A 33 49.54 -38.31 -31.74
CA GLN A 33 48.08 -38.22 -31.91
C GLN A 33 47.33 -38.54 -30.61
N THR A 34 47.72 -39.60 -29.89
CA THR A 34 47.07 -39.99 -28.62
C THR A 34 47.28 -38.94 -27.52
N LEU A 35 48.51 -38.42 -27.37
CA LEU A 35 48.80 -37.31 -26.45
C LEU A 35 48.02 -36.05 -26.84
N HIS A 36 47.93 -35.75 -28.14
CA HIS A 36 47.16 -34.62 -28.63
C HIS A 36 45.68 -34.75 -28.30
N ALA A 37 45.08 -35.93 -28.54
CA ALA A 37 43.68 -36.22 -28.21
C ALA A 37 43.43 -36.13 -26.70
N HIS A 38 44.33 -36.67 -25.87
CA HIS A 38 44.20 -36.62 -24.42
C HIS A 38 44.28 -35.18 -23.89
N ARG A 39 45.19 -34.36 -24.46
CA ARG A 39 45.29 -32.93 -24.14
C ARG A 39 44.03 -32.18 -24.55
N GLN A 40 43.50 -32.41 -25.76
CA GLN A 40 42.27 -31.77 -26.20
C GLN A 40 41.09 -32.12 -25.28
N LYS A 41 40.96 -33.39 -24.87
CA LYS A 41 39.94 -33.82 -23.91
C LYS A 41 40.09 -33.13 -22.55
N ALA A 42 41.31 -33.04 -22.02
CA ALA A 42 41.57 -32.36 -20.75
C ALA A 42 41.27 -30.85 -20.83
N LEU A 43 41.65 -30.20 -21.94
CA LEU A 43 41.33 -28.78 -22.17
C LEU A 43 39.81 -28.56 -22.26
N ALA A 44 39.09 -29.41 -22.97
CA ALA A 44 37.62 -29.32 -23.07
C ALA A 44 36.95 -29.52 -21.70
N GLN A 45 37.41 -30.49 -20.91
CA GLN A 45 36.90 -30.72 -19.56
C GLN A 45 37.16 -29.53 -18.62
N ASN A 46 38.37 -28.94 -18.70
CA ASN A 46 38.75 -27.80 -17.87
C ASN A 46 38.01 -26.52 -18.30
N ALA A 47 37.82 -26.31 -19.60
CA ALA A 47 37.00 -25.21 -20.12
C ALA A 47 35.55 -25.30 -19.63
N ALA A 48 34.96 -26.51 -19.65
CA ALA A 48 33.61 -26.73 -19.15
C ALA A 48 33.49 -26.50 -17.62
N SER A 49 34.47 -26.95 -16.83
CA SER A 49 34.45 -26.72 -15.38
C SER A 49 34.64 -25.25 -15.01
N LEU A 50 35.54 -24.53 -15.70
CA LEU A 50 35.72 -23.08 -15.53
C LEU A 50 34.46 -22.30 -15.88
N GLN A 51 33.79 -22.67 -16.98
CA GLN A 51 32.53 -22.05 -17.35
C GLN A 51 31.45 -22.28 -16.28
N GLY A 52 31.37 -23.49 -15.71
CA GLY A 52 30.45 -23.80 -14.60
C GLY A 52 30.78 -23.03 -13.33
N LEU A 53 32.06 -22.86 -12.98
CA LEU A 53 32.48 -22.06 -11.83
C LEU A 53 32.17 -20.57 -12.02
N HIS A 54 32.35 -20.04 -13.24
CA HIS A 54 31.98 -18.66 -13.57
C HIS A 54 30.48 -18.42 -13.47
N SER A 55 29.65 -19.34 -13.98
CA SER A 55 28.19 -19.22 -13.86
C SER A 55 27.73 -19.32 -12.40
N GLN A 56 28.35 -20.20 -11.60
CA GLN A 56 28.07 -20.31 -10.18
C GLN A 56 28.47 -19.03 -9.42
N ARG A 57 29.65 -18.47 -9.71
CA ARG A 57 30.08 -17.18 -9.12
C ARG A 57 29.12 -16.05 -9.50
N ALA A 58 28.70 -15.99 -10.76
CA ALA A 58 27.74 -15.00 -11.23
C ALA A 58 26.39 -15.15 -10.50
N ALA A 59 25.89 -16.38 -10.36
CA ALA A 59 24.67 -16.67 -9.60
C ALA A 59 24.79 -16.29 -8.12
N MET A 60 25.92 -16.58 -7.47
CA MET A 60 26.16 -16.18 -6.08
C MET A 60 26.26 -14.66 -5.92
N ALA A 61 26.89 -13.95 -6.86
CA ALA A 61 26.97 -12.49 -6.83
C ALA A 61 25.58 -11.85 -7.01
N GLN A 62 24.75 -12.40 -7.90
CA GLN A 62 23.36 -11.97 -8.08
C GLN A 62 22.51 -12.24 -6.82
N ALA A 63 22.64 -13.42 -6.22
CA ALA A 63 21.95 -13.76 -4.98
C ALA A 63 22.36 -12.83 -3.82
N ALA A 64 23.65 -12.51 -3.69
CA ALA A 64 24.13 -11.57 -2.69
C ALA A 64 23.53 -10.16 -2.89
N ALA A 65 23.47 -9.68 -4.14
CA ALA A 65 22.85 -8.39 -4.45
C ALA A 65 21.33 -8.39 -4.16
N ALA A 66 20.63 -9.48 -4.47
CA ALA A 66 19.21 -9.62 -4.17
C ALA A 66 18.93 -9.60 -2.67
N LEU A 67 19.71 -10.32 -1.87
CA LEU A 67 19.58 -10.32 -0.41
C LEU A 67 19.86 -8.94 0.20
N GLN A 68 20.82 -8.19 -0.35
CA GLN A 68 21.08 -6.82 0.08
C GLN A 68 19.88 -5.91 -0.23
N ALA A 69 19.29 -6.02 -1.41
CA ALA A 69 18.08 -5.26 -1.77
C ALA A 69 16.88 -5.61 -0.86
N GLU A 70 16.66 -6.90 -0.59
CA GLU A 70 15.58 -7.36 0.29
C GLU A 70 15.78 -6.87 1.73
N SER A 71 17.02 -6.88 2.24
CA SER A 71 17.32 -6.35 3.58
C SER A 71 17.02 -4.85 3.70
N ALA A 72 17.27 -4.07 2.65
CA ALA A 72 16.94 -2.65 2.60
C ALA A 72 15.42 -2.43 2.57
N GLN A 73 14.68 -3.24 1.81
CA GLN A 73 13.22 -3.21 1.76
C GLN A 73 12.59 -3.56 3.11
N LEU A 74 13.08 -4.60 3.79
CA LEU A 74 12.62 -4.97 5.13
C LEU A 74 12.88 -3.87 6.16
N THR A 75 14.02 -3.19 6.07
CA THR A 75 14.34 -2.06 6.94
C THR A 75 13.37 -0.89 6.72
N GLN A 76 13.08 -0.57 5.46
CA GLN A 76 12.08 0.45 5.13
C GLN A 76 10.68 0.08 5.63
N LEU A 77 10.24 -1.17 5.39
CA LEU A 77 8.94 -1.65 5.85
C LEU A 77 8.82 -1.61 7.37
N THR A 78 9.88 -1.99 8.08
CA THR A 78 9.93 -1.92 9.54
C THR A 78 9.79 -0.47 10.01
N GLY A 79 10.44 0.49 9.36
CA GLY A 79 10.28 1.91 9.65
C GLY A 79 8.84 2.40 9.47
N LEU A 80 8.19 1.99 8.38
CA LEU A 80 6.78 2.31 8.11
C LEU A 80 5.85 1.73 9.19
N LEU A 81 5.97 0.43 9.48
CA LEU A 81 5.15 -0.23 10.51
C LEU A 81 5.34 0.39 11.89
N THR A 82 6.56 0.80 12.22
CA THR A 82 6.86 1.47 13.50
C THR A 82 6.19 2.84 13.58
N SER A 83 6.22 3.61 12.49
CA SER A 83 5.54 4.91 12.38
C SER A 83 4.02 4.75 12.49
N ASP A 84 3.43 3.83 11.73
CA ASP A 84 1.98 3.59 11.74
C ASP A 84 1.51 3.11 13.11
N SER A 85 2.27 2.23 13.76
CA SER A 85 1.99 1.79 15.13
C SER A 85 2.01 2.97 16.11
N ALA A 86 2.98 3.88 16.00
CA ALA A 86 3.05 5.07 16.83
C ALA A 86 1.86 6.02 16.60
N ILE A 87 1.45 6.24 15.34
CA ILE A 87 0.27 7.04 14.98
C ILE A 87 -1.00 6.42 15.59
N LEU A 88 -1.17 5.10 15.45
CA LEU A 88 -2.32 4.40 16.02
C LEU A 88 -2.35 4.50 17.54
N GLN A 89 -1.22 4.30 18.22
CA GLN A 89 -1.13 4.45 19.67
C GLN A 89 -1.40 5.88 20.15
N ASP A 90 -0.98 6.90 19.41
CA ASP A 90 -1.33 8.29 19.71
C ASP A 90 -2.82 8.56 19.50
N SER A 91 -3.40 8.06 18.39
CA SER A 91 -4.83 8.19 18.12
C SER A 91 -5.70 7.50 19.18
N LEU A 92 -5.29 6.33 19.67
CA LEU A 92 -5.97 5.60 20.72
C LEU A 92 -5.94 6.39 22.04
N ARG A 93 -4.77 6.91 22.42
CA ARG A 93 -4.62 7.76 23.61
C ARG A 93 -5.47 9.03 23.53
N ARG A 94 -5.56 9.66 22.35
CA ARG A 94 -6.45 10.81 22.15
C ARG A 94 -7.91 10.43 22.27
N ALA A 95 -8.32 9.29 21.69
CA ALA A 95 -9.69 8.79 21.81
C ALA A 95 -10.04 8.48 23.27
N ASP A 96 -9.15 7.82 24.01
CA ASP A 96 -9.31 7.56 25.45
C ASP A 96 -9.45 8.88 26.24
N GLY A 97 -8.64 9.90 25.91
CA GLY A 97 -8.78 11.23 26.52
C GLY A 97 -10.13 11.91 26.20
N VAL A 98 -10.65 11.75 24.98
CA VAL A 98 -11.99 12.24 24.60
C VAL A 98 -13.08 11.48 25.36
N ILE A 99 -12.94 10.17 25.55
CA ILE A 99 -13.90 9.35 26.31
C ILE A 99 -13.88 9.72 27.79
N GLU A 100 -12.70 9.85 28.40
CA GLU A 100 -12.58 10.23 29.81
C GLU A 100 -13.12 11.66 30.05
N SER A 101 -12.81 12.58 29.14
CA SER A 101 -13.37 13.93 29.22
C SER A 101 -14.88 13.94 29.02
N SER A 102 -15.41 13.21 28.02
CA SER A 102 -16.87 13.15 27.78
C SER A 102 -17.63 12.48 28.92
N ALA A 103 -17.05 11.47 29.58
CA ALA A 103 -17.64 10.84 30.76
C ALA A 103 -17.84 11.80 31.94
N ARG A 104 -17.07 12.91 31.99
CA ARG A 104 -17.24 13.98 33.00
C ARG A 104 -18.26 15.04 32.60
N HIS A 105 -18.73 15.05 31.36
CA HIS A 105 -19.77 15.96 30.90
C HIS A 105 -21.14 15.34 31.18
N ALA A 106 -22.11 16.16 31.60
CA ALA A 106 -23.49 15.73 31.69
C ALA A 106 -24.00 15.34 30.29
N GLU A 107 -24.82 14.30 30.22
CA GLU A 107 -25.45 13.88 28.96
C GLU A 107 -26.21 15.08 28.37
N PRO A 108 -25.85 15.55 27.16
CA PRO A 108 -26.51 16.69 26.56
C PRO A 108 -27.95 16.34 26.26
N ASP A 109 -28.86 17.28 26.51
CA ASP A 109 -30.25 17.14 26.07
C ASP A 109 -30.29 16.97 24.55
N ILE A 110 -31.19 16.11 24.05
CA ILE A 110 -31.32 15.79 22.62
C ILE A 110 -31.55 17.07 21.82
N GLU A 111 -32.30 18.02 22.38
CA GLU A 111 -32.59 19.32 21.80
C GLU A 111 -31.34 20.22 21.66
N GLN A 112 -30.27 19.96 22.41
CA GLN A 112 -29.00 20.68 22.31
C GLN A 112 -28.02 20.03 21.31
N LEU A 113 -28.31 18.81 20.87
CA LEU A 113 -27.47 18.09 19.91
C LEU A 113 -27.78 18.50 18.46
N LEU A 114 -29.05 18.82 18.18
CA LEU A 114 -29.53 19.22 16.86
C LEU A 114 -29.91 20.70 16.83
N VAL A 115 -28.90 21.55 16.77
CA VAL A 115 -29.05 23.00 16.70
C VAL A 115 -28.82 23.47 15.26
N ALA A 116 -29.63 24.42 14.79
CA ALA A 116 -29.43 25.05 13.50
C ALA A 116 -28.08 25.81 13.47
N PRO A 117 -27.44 25.93 12.30
CA PRO A 117 -26.13 26.59 12.18
C PRO A 117 -26.15 28.09 12.51
N THR A 118 -27.32 28.69 12.68
CA THR A 118 -27.48 30.11 13.05
C THR A 118 -28.54 30.26 14.14
N VAL A 119 -28.38 31.29 14.97
CA VAL A 119 -29.36 31.65 16.02
C VAL A 119 -30.75 31.89 15.42
N VAL A 120 -30.82 32.54 14.25
CA VAL A 120 -32.07 32.80 13.53
C VAL A 120 -32.68 31.50 13.00
N GLY A 121 -31.86 30.51 12.62
CA GLY A 121 -32.33 29.18 12.26
C GLY A 121 -33.00 28.45 13.43
N ASN A 122 -32.44 28.54 14.64
CA ASN A 122 -33.07 27.96 15.84
C ASN A 122 -34.42 28.61 16.11
N GLN A 123 -34.48 29.95 16.03
CA GLN A 123 -35.73 30.69 16.17
C GLN A 123 -36.76 30.24 15.13
N LEU A 124 -36.34 29.95 13.90
CA LEU A 124 -37.24 29.46 12.86
C LEU A 124 -37.80 28.07 13.20
N TYR A 125 -36.99 27.16 13.71
CA TYR A 125 -37.44 25.83 14.16
C TYR A 125 -38.49 25.93 15.27
N GLU A 126 -38.20 26.70 16.32
CA GLU A 126 -39.13 26.94 17.42
C GLU A 126 -40.43 27.56 16.93
N LEU A 127 -40.35 28.63 16.13
CA LEU A 127 -41.55 29.33 15.65
C LEU A 127 -42.44 28.47 14.75
N VAL A 128 -41.85 27.59 13.92
CA VAL A 128 -42.62 26.66 13.08
C VAL A 128 -43.28 25.57 13.93
N ALA A 129 -42.57 25.03 14.92
CA ALA A 129 -43.13 24.05 15.85
C ALA A 129 -44.31 24.65 16.64
N GLU A 130 -44.14 25.87 17.15
CA GLU A 130 -45.18 26.60 17.86
C GLU A 130 -46.36 26.98 16.96
N GLU A 131 -46.12 27.39 15.70
CA GLU A 131 -47.18 27.70 14.72
C GLU A 131 -48.06 26.47 14.47
N ARG A 132 -47.45 25.28 14.36
CA ARG A 132 -48.17 24.03 14.20
C ARG A 132 -48.93 23.63 15.47
N ALA A 133 -48.29 23.72 16.63
CA ALA A 133 -48.90 23.39 17.91
C ALA A 133 -50.12 24.27 18.22
N LEU A 134 -50.08 25.57 17.88
CA LEU A 134 -51.22 26.48 18.02
C LEU A 134 -52.39 26.09 17.11
N ALA A 135 -52.13 25.67 15.87
CA ALA A 135 -53.16 25.19 14.96
C ALA A 135 -53.85 23.93 15.51
N ASP A 136 -53.05 22.99 16.02
CA ASP A 136 -53.55 21.75 16.64
C ASP A 136 -54.35 22.03 17.91
N ALA A 137 -53.91 22.99 18.74
CA ALA A 137 -54.63 23.43 19.92
C ALA A 137 -56.02 24.01 19.57
N ILE A 138 -56.10 24.88 18.56
CA ILE A 138 -57.37 25.43 18.07
C ILE A 138 -58.29 24.31 17.53
N PHE A 139 -57.72 23.36 16.78
CA PHE A 139 -58.46 22.21 16.27
C PHE A 139 -59.05 21.37 17.41
N MET A 140 -58.25 21.07 18.43
CA MET A 140 -58.69 20.31 19.60
C MET A 140 -59.72 21.06 20.45
N LEU A 141 -59.62 22.39 20.55
CA LEU A 141 -60.64 23.22 21.18
C LEU A 141 -61.98 23.16 20.43
N GLY A 142 -61.97 23.18 19.09
CA GLY A 142 -63.19 23.00 18.29
C GLY A 142 -63.88 21.66 18.60
N ARG A 143 -63.08 20.59 18.62
CA ARG A 143 -63.51 19.25 19.01
C ARG A 143 -64.02 19.13 20.45
N ALA A 144 -63.61 20.01 21.36
CA ALA A 144 -64.06 20.05 22.74
C ALA A 144 -65.43 20.73 22.87
N VAL A 145 -65.70 21.78 22.08
CA VAL A 145 -67.02 22.45 22.02
C VAL A 145 -68.07 21.51 21.45
N GLU A 146 -67.75 20.83 20.34
CA GLU A 146 -68.66 19.89 19.67
C GLU A 146 -69.12 18.77 20.61
N ARG A 147 -68.26 18.38 21.56
CA ARG A 147 -68.56 17.38 22.59
C ARG A 147 -69.17 17.95 23.87
N GLY A 148 -69.46 19.25 23.92
CA GLY A 148 -70.04 19.92 25.07
C GLY A 148 -69.12 20.02 26.30
N ARG A 149 -67.81 19.78 26.16
CA ARG A 149 -66.86 19.87 27.29
C ARG A 149 -66.53 21.30 27.69
N ILE A 150 -66.67 22.24 26.76
CA ILE A 150 -66.45 23.67 26.99
C ILE A 150 -67.60 24.48 26.43
N ALA A 151 -67.94 25.58 27.10
CA ALA A 151 -69.00 26.48 26.65
C ALA A 151 -68.58 27.26 25.38
N PRO A 152 -69.50 27.54 24.44
CA PRO A 152 -69.17 28.27 23.20
C PRO A 152 -68.53 29.64 23.43
N GLY A 153 -68.93 30.34 24.51
CA GLY A 153 -68.34 31.63 24.87
C GLY A 153 -66.87 31.55 25.29
N VAL A 154 -66.47 30.45 25.95
CA VAL A 154 -65.07 30.20 26.36
C VAL A 154 -64.22 29.85 25.14
N PHE A 155 -64.76 29.04 24.23
CA PHE A 155 -64.13 28.73 22.95
C PHE A 155 -63.87 29.98 22.10
N ALA A 156 -64.89 30.82 21.90
CA ALA A 156 -64.74 32.04 21.12
C ALA A 156 -63.65 32.97 21.68
N ARG A 157 -63.53 33.05 23.01
CA ARG A 157 -62.48 33.82 23.69
C ARG A 157 -61.10 33.22 23.47
N MET A 158 -60.94 31.91 23.72
CA MET A 158 -59.63 31.23 23.66
C MET A 158 -59.10 31.15 22.22
N THR A 159 -59.96 30.77 21.28
CA THR A 159 -59.61 30.69 19.85
C THR A 159 -59.20 32.04 19.28
N ARG A 160 -59.79 33.15 19.75
CA ARG A 160 -59.36 34.50 19.35
C ARG A 160 -57.96 34.85 19.85
N GLY A 161 -57.63 34.48 21.09
CA GLY A 161 -56.30 34.66 21.67
C GLY A 161 -55.24 33.85 20.91
N LEU A 162 -55.46 32.54 20.80
CA LEU A 162 -54.57 31.63 20.08
C LEU A 162 -54.44 31.99 18.59
N GLY A 163 -55.54 32.39 17.94
CA GLY A 163 -55.53 32.81 16.54
C GLY A 163 -54.69 34.07 16.29
N ARG A 164 -54.68 35.02 17.24
CA ARG A 164 -53.81 36.20 17.17
C ARG A 164 -52.34 35.81 17.27
N GLU A 165 -51.99 34.96 18.23
CA GLU A 165 -50.62 34.47 18.40
C GLU A 165 -50.16 33.68 17.18
N TRP A 166 -51.03 32.80 16.67
CA TRP A 166 -50.77 32.00 15.47
C TRP A 166 -50.45 32.88 14.26
N PHE A 167 -51.23 33.94 14.03
CA PHE A 167 -50.96 34.90 12.96
C PHE A 167 -49.60 35.60 13.13
N LEU A 168 -49.26 36.05 14.34
CA LEU A 168 -47.98 36.72 14.62
C LEU A 168 -46.79 35.79 14.38
N LYS A 169 -46.84 34.55 14.87
CA LYS A 169 -45.80 33.55 14.65
C LYS A 169 -45.64 33.23 13.17
N LYS A 170 -46.75 33.05 12.44
CA LYS A 170 -46.74 32.82 10.98
C LYS A 170 -46.16 33.99 10.18
N ALA A 171 -46.45 35.22 10.58
CA ALA A 171 -45.88 36.41 9.95
C ALA A 171 -44.36 36.50 10.21
N LEU A 172 -43.93 36.19 11.43
CA LEU A 172 -42.51 36.18 11.80
C LEU A 172 -41.72 35.09 11.06
N VAL A 173 -42.27 33.87 10.96
CA VAL A 173 -41.72 32.76 10.15
C VAL A 173 -41.48 33.22 8.71
N LYS A 174 -42.46 33.90 8.09
CA LYS A 174 -42.31 34.44 6.72
C LYS A 174 -41.23 35.51 6.62
N LYS A 175 -41.13 36.40 7.62
CA LYS A 175 -40.10 37.44 7.64
C LYS A 175 -38.70 36.85 7.77
N ILE A 176 -38.53 35.87 8.65
CA ILE A 176 -37.28 35.15 8.85
C ILE A 176 -36.92 34.34 7.59
N GLY A 177 -37.87 33.60 7.03
CA GLY A 177 -37.66 32.81 5.81
C GLY A 177 -37.20 33.67 4.62
N LYS A 178 -37.75 34.87 4.45
CA LYS A 178 -37.24 35.86 3.47
C LYS A 178 -35.84 36.34 3.80
N GLY A 179 -35.58 36.70 5.06
CA GLY A 179 -34.26 37.15 5.51
C GLY A 179 -33.16 36.08 5.38
N MET A 180 -33.51 34.81 5.48
CA MET A 180 -32.61 33.66 5.30
C MET A 180 -32.51 33.18 3.85
N GLY A 181 -33.28 33.75 2.91
CA GLY A 181 -33.31 33.32 1.51
C GLY A 181 -34.01 31.97 1.26
N LEU A 182 -34.83 31.50 2.21
CA LEU A 182 -35.57 30.24 2.14
C LEU A 182 -36.90 30.36 1.38
N ALA A 183 -37.41 31.60 1.25
CA ALA A 183 -38.62 31.91 0.50
C ALA A 183 -38.26 32.94 -0.58
N ALA A 184 -38.48 32.58 -1.85
CA ALA A 184 -38.52 33.52 -2.96
C ALA A 184 -39.74 34.45 -2.85
#